data_AF-A0A1Q6T2R9-F1
#
_entry.id   AF-A0A1Q6T2R9-F1
#
_cell.length_a   1.000
_cell.length_b   1.000
_cell.length_c   1.000
_cell.angle_alpha   90.00
_cell.angle_beta   90.00
_cell.angle_gamma   90.00
#
_symmetry.space_group_name_H-M   'P 1'
#
loop_
_entity.id
_entity.type
_entity.pdbx_description
1 polymer ?
#
loop_
_entity_poly.entity_id
_entity_poly.type
_entity_poly.pdbx_seq_one_letter_code
_entity_poly.pdbx_strand_id
1 'polypeptide(L)'
;MTLWPKDVVRFMKRLRKEENGTDFWHNPITQKLEAPIRFLMCGEYGPKNGRPHYHLCLFNYKPKDLIFDKYNHHKQPLYKSKTLQRIWGHGFVIVGNLEYESACYVARYTQKKTGIINKKYKKIDVEEINEKTGEIKLKTKRKIIKIKGKPEQEYINMSRMPGIGLNYFNTHFQEIKRSSGILIKQKLKKIPKYFKKKWEKRDWEDYHKWRYQNIKIGKELWEKLLNGTYPQEIPLHIKEQWYLKRIKEHLEEINKTNKLPRDTQLYEDTC
;
A
#
# COMPACT_ATOMS: atom_id res chain seq x y z
N MET A 1 -12.43 -8.94 -21.83
CA MET A 1 -12.14 -7.59 -21.28
C MET A 1 -11.16 -7.76 -20.11
N THR A 2 -10.15 -6.90 -19.96
CA THR A 2 -9.07 -7.08 -18.97
C THR A 2 -8.67 -5.74 -18.35
N LEU A 3 -7.96 -5.76 -17.22
CA LEU A 3 -7.39 -4.56 -16.62
C LEU A 3 -6.40 -3.90 -17.58
N TRP A 4 -6.46 -2.58 -17.72
CA TRP A 4 -5.50 -1.84 -18.52
C TRP A 4 -5.01 -0.60 -17.75
N PRO A 5 -3.71 -0.56 -17.37
CA PRO A 5 -3.14 0.61 -16.70
C PRO A 5 -3.36 1.94 -17.41
N LYS A 6 -3.53 1.91 -18.75
CA LYS A 6 -3.81 3.13 -19.53
C LYS A 6 -5.19 3.73 -19.24
N ASP A 7 -6.17 2.95 -18.81
CA ASP A 7 -7.53 3.46 -18.53
C ASP A 7 -7.47 4.50 -17.41
N VAL A 8 -6.82 4.15 -16.29
CA VAL A 8 -6.68 5.07 -15.16
C VAL A 8 -5.70 6.22 -15.46
N VAL A 9 -4.65 5.99 -16.25
CA VAL A 9 -3.77 7.09 -16.70
C VAL A 9 -4.56 8.10 -17.52
N ARG A 10 -5.39 7.66 -18.47
CA ARG A 10 -6.21 8.54 -19.30
C ARG A 10 -7.30 9.23 -18.49
N PHE A 11 -7.95 8.51 -17.58
CA PHE A 11 -8.90 9.08 -16.63
C PHE A 11 -8.27 10.22 -15.82
N MET A 12 -7.12 9.99 -15.18
CA MET A 12 -6.45 11.01 -14.38
C MET A 12 -5.99 12.21 -15.23
N LYS A 13 -5.58 11.98 -16.48
CA LYS A 13 -5.23 13.07 -17.41
C LYS A 13 -6.45 13.93 -17.77
N ARG A 14 -7.59 13.31 -18.08
CA ARG A 14 -8.84 14.03 -18.38
C ARG A 14 -9.36 14.75 -17.14
N LEU A 15 -9.38 14.07 -15.99
CA LEU A 15 -9.79 14.65 -14.71
C LEU A 15 -8.99 15.91 -14.39
N ARG A 16 -7.65 15.85 -14.47
CA ARG A 16 -6.79 17.02 -14.18
C ARG A 16 -6.83 18.12 -15.25
N LYS A 17 -7.42 17.85 -16.41
CA LYS A 17 -7.65 18.86 -17.45
C LYS A 17 -8.95 19.61 -17.19
N GLU A 18 -9.98 18.90 -16.72
CA GLU A 18 -11.32 19.45 -16.51
C GLU A 18 -11.53 19.99 -15.10
N GLU A 19 -10.82 19.43 -14.12
CA GLU A 19 -11.00 19.72 -12.69
C GLU A 19 -9.66 20.09 -12.04
N ASN A 20 -9.75 20.95 -11.02
CA ASN A 20 -8.62 21.39 -10.22
C ASN A 20 -8.74 20.85 -8.79
N GLY A 21 -7.60 20.76 -8.10
CA GLY A 21 -7.62 20.49 -6.67
C GLY A 21 -8.12 21.69 -5.87
N THR A 22 -8.56 21.42 -4.63
CA THR A 22 -9.16 22.44 -3.76
C THR A 22 -8.12 23.20 -2.94
N ASP A 23 -7.16 22.46 -2.39
CA ASP A 23 -6.15 22.97 -1.49
C ASP A 23 -4.83 23.19 -2.24
N PHE A 24 -4.29 24.40 -2.12
CA PHE A 24 -2.96 24.72 -2.61
C PHE A 24 -1.90 24.28 -1.62
N TRP A 25 -0.76 23.86 -2.14
CA TRP A 25 0.41 23.55 -1.33
C TRP A 25 1.69 23.91 -2.08
N HIS A 26 2.74 24.22 -1.32
CA HIS A 26 4.08 24.43 -1.86
C HIS A 26 4.75 23.07 -2.06
N ASN A 27 5.02 22.71 -3.31
CA ASN A 27 5.68 21.47 -3.62
C ASN A 27 7.17 21.53 -3.19
N PRO A 28 7.65 20.71 -2.24
CA PRO A 28 9.01 20.78 -1.72
C PRO A 28 10.06 20.29 -2.74
N ILE A 29 9.63 19.71 -3.85
CA ILE A 29 10.53 19.24 -4.93
C ILE A 29 10.61 20.30 -6.04
N THR A 30 9.47 20.80 -6.51
CA THR A 30 9.44 21.75 -7.63
C THR A 30 9.45 23.20 -7.20
N GLN A 31 9.25 23.48 -5.91
CA GLN A 31 9.09 24.82 -5.31
C GLN A 31 7.88 25.62 -5.84
N LYS A 32 7.00 24.99 -6.62
CA LYS A 32 5.81 25.63 -7.18
C LYS A 32 4.64 25.56 -6.21
N LEU A 33 3.83 26.62 -6.21
CA LEU A 33 2.50 26.62 -5.61
C LEU A 33 1.55 25.90 -6.58
N GLU A 34 0.96 24.79 -6.15
CA GLU A 34 0.09 23.97 -6.99
C GLU A 34 -1.07 23.36 -6.18
N ALA A 35 -2.16 22.97 -6.85
CA ALA A 35 -3.29 22.24 -6.27
C ALA A 35 -3.54 20.93 -7.03
N PRO A 36 -2.60 19.96 -7.01
CA PRO A 36 -2.70 18.76 -7.83
C PRO A 36 -3.72 17.79 -7.25
N ILE A 37 -4.56 17.23 -8.13
CA ILE A 37 -5.38 16.06 -7.79
C ILE A 37 -4.48 14.82 -7.77
N ARG A 38 -4.34 14.19 -6.61
CA ARG A 38 -3.46 13.04 -6.42
C ARG A 38 -4.28 11.78 -6.18
N PHE A 39 -3.67 10.61 -6.33
CA PHE A 39 -4.41 9.36 -6.21
C PHE A 39 -3.56 8.19 -5.70
N LEU A 40 -4.24 7.25 -5.07
CA LEU A 40 -3.85 5.87 -4.82
C LEU A 40 -4.93 4.99 -5.44
N MET A 41 -4.57 3.93 -6.15
CA MET A 41 -5.56 3.08 -6.81
C MET A 41 -5.15 1.63 -6.88
N CYS A 42 -6.13 0.74 -6.99
CA CYS A 42 -5.93 -0.65 -7.37
C CYS A 42 -6.87 -1.04 -8.52
N GLY A 43 -6.36 -1.85 -9.43
CA GLY A 43 -7.15 -2.59 -10.41
C GLY A 43 -7.30 -4.03 -9.95
N GLU A 44 -8.54 -4.50 -9.79
CA GLU A 44 -8.87 -5.87 -9.38
C GLU A 44 -9.89 -6.51 -10.32
N TYR A 45 -10.09 -7.83 -10.18
CA TYR A 45 -11.17 -8.54 -10.85
C TYR A 45 -12.29 -8.90 -9.90
N GLY A 46 -13.51 -8.47 -10.25
CA GLY A 46 -14.71 -8.74 -9.47
C GLY A 46 -15.03 -10.25 -9.38
N PRO A 47 -15.64 -10.69 -8.27
CA PRO A 47 -15.75 -12.12 -7.93
C PRO A 47 -16.72 -12.89 -8.84
N LYS A 48 -17.76 -12.24 -9.37
CA LYS A 48 -18.85 -12.95 -10.06
C LYS A 48 -18.53 -13.31 -11.51
N ASN A 49 -17.65 -12.58 -12.21
CA ASN A 49 -17.37 -12.80 -13.65
C ASN A 49 -15.97 -12.34 -14.08
N GLY A 50 -15.08 -11.99 -13.15
CA GLY A 50 -13.76 -11.48 -13.49
C GLY A 50 -13.79 -10.15 -14.28
N ARG A 51 -14.80 -9.30 -14.04
CA ARG A 51 -14.85 -7.97 -14.66
C ARG A 51 -13.76 -7.07 -14.06
N PRO A 52 -13.01 -6.31 -14.87
CA PRO A 52 -12.07 -5.31 -14.37
C PRO A 52 -12.78 -4.24 -13.53
N HIS A 53 -12.35 -4.08 -12.29
CA HIS A 53 -12.83 -3.05 -11.36
C HIS A 53 -11.64 -2.17 -10.97
N TYR A 54 -11.86 -0.85 -10.93
CA TYR A 54 -10.86 0.11 -10.51
C TYR A 54 -11.35 0.85 -9.26
N HIS A 55 -10.57 0.80 -8.20
CA HIS A 55 -10.83 1.56 -6.97
C HIS A 55 -9.77 2.64 -6.84
N LEU A 56 -10.21 3.88 -6.67
CA LEU A 56 -9.35 5.06 -6.59
C LEU A 56 -9.67 5.83 -5.31
N CYS A 57 -8.65 6.07 -4.49
CA CYS A 57 -8.67 7.14 -3.49
C CYS A 57 -8.14 8.40 -4.19
N LEU A 58 -8.99 9.41 -4.35
CA LEU A 58 -8.60 10.73 -4.85
C LEU A 58 -8.32 11.65 -3.66
N PHE A 59 -7.19 12.34 -3.73
CA PHE A 59 -6.77 13.33 -2.73
C PHE A 59 -6.84 14.72 -3.34
N ASN A 60 -7.19 15.70 -2.50
CA ASN A 60 -7.34 17.09 -2.90
C ASN A 60 -8.40 17.30 -3.98
N TYR A 61 -9.49 16.54 -3.96
CA TYR A 61 -10.58 16.66 -4.94
C TYR A 61 -11.89 16.07 -4.40
N LYS A 62 -12.97 16.81 -4.59
CA LYS A 62 -14.35 16.37 -4.34
C LYS A 62 -15.23 16.81 -5.51
N PRO A 63 -15.96 15.89 -6.19
CA PRO A 63 -16.87 16.27 -7.26
C PRO A 63 -17.95 17.22 -6.74
N LYS A 64 -18.33 18.21 -7.56
CA LYS A 64 -19.36 19.20 -7.22
C LYS A 64 -20.77 18.68 -7.46
N ASP A 65 -20.93 17.66 -8.30
CA ASP A 65 -22.20 17.11 -8.78
C ASP A 65 -22.57 15.77 -8.10
N LEU A 66 -22.19 15.59 -6.82
CA LEU A 66 -22.52 14.37 -6.08
C LEU A 66 -24.01 14.30 -5.79
N ILE A 67 -24.65 13.23 -6.26
CA ILE A 67 -26.05 12.90 -5.98
C ILE A 67 -26.06 11.58 -5.20
N PHE A 68 -26.78 11.55 -4.08
CA PHE A 68 -26.94 10.33 -3.29
C PHE A 68 -27.56 9.21 -4.13
N ASP A 69 -27.03 8.00 -3.99
CA ASP A 69 -27.52 6.80 -4.69
C ASP A 69 -28.13 5.81 -3.69
N LYS A 70 -27.33 5.34 -2.73
CA LYS A 70 -27.74 4.33 -1.74
C LYS A 70 -26.72 4.22 -0.62
N TYR A 71 -27.05 3.46 0.41
CA TYR A 71 -26.07 3.01 1.40
C TYR A 71 -25.37 1.71 0.96
N ASN A 72 -24.11 1.55 1.34
CA ASN A 72 -23.41 0.27 1.23
C ASN A 72 -23.79 -0.69 2.39
N HIS A 73 -23.21 -1.89 2.40
CA HIS A 73 -23.43 -2.89 3.44
C HIS A 73 -22.96 -2.44 4.84
N HIS A 74 -22.01 -1.50 4.91
CA HIS A 74 -21.56 -0.85 6.15
C HIS A 74 -22.33 0.42 6.48
N LYS A 75 -23.49 0.66 5.86
CA LYS A 75 -24.32 1.87 6.07
C LYS A 75 -23.60 3.20 5.77
N GLN A 76 -22.56 3.18 4.93
CA GLN A 76 -21.92 4.39 4.44
C GLN A 76 -22.61 4.87 3.15
N PRO A 77 -22.81 6.18 2.97
CA PRO A 77 -23.48 6.72 1.80
C PRO A 77 -22.62 6.59 0.54
N LEU A 78 -23.26 6.17 -0.54
CA LEU A 78 -22.71 6.11 -1.89
C LEU A 78 -23.40 7.15 -2.77
N TYR A 79 -22.62 7.74 -3.66
CA TYR A 79 -23.03 8.82 -4.53
C TYR A 79 -22.70 8.51 -5.99
N LYS A 80 -23.39 9.18 -6.90
CA LYS A 80 -23.12 9.23 -8.33
C LYS A 80 -22.66 10.64 -8.71
N SER A 81 -21.79 10.73 -9.71
CA SER A 81 -21.34 11.98 -10.32
C SER A 81 -21.39 11.79 -11.83
N LYS A 82 -22.19 12.61 -12.51
CA LYS A 82 -22.31 12.61 -13.98
C LYS A 82 -20.98 13.02 -14.60
N THR A 83 -20.30 13.99 -14.01
CA THR A 83 -18.98 14.45 -14.42
C THR A 83 -17.96 13.32 -14.37
N LEU A 84 -17.83 12.63 -13.23
CA LEU A 84 -16.87 11.53 -13.13
C LEU A 84 -17.22 10.36 -14.05
N GLN A 85 -18.50 10.03 -14.19
CA GLN A 85 -18.94 8.96 -15.08
C GLN A 85 -18.61 9.27 -16.56
N ARG A 86 -18.81 10.52 -16.99
CA ARG A 86 -18.42 11.00 -18.33
C ARG A 86 -16.91 10.96 -18.53
N ILE A 87 -16.14 11.47 -17.58
CA ILE A 87 -14.66 11.47 -17.65
C ILE A 87 -14.10 10.04 -17.66
N TRP A 88 -14.72 9.13 -16.89
CA TRP A 88 -14.34 7.72 -16.87
C TRP A 88 -14.59 7.04 -18.21
N GLY A 89 -15.84 7.08 -18.70
CA GLY A 89 -16.22 6.55 -20.02
C GLY A 89 -16.23 5.03 -20.14
N HIS A 90 -15.97 4.26 -19.07
CA HIS A 90 -15.96 2.79 -19.09
C HIS A 90 -17.02 2.16 -18.16
N GLY A 91 -18.18 2.80 -18.05
CA GLY A 91 -19.32 2.33 -17.26
C GLY A 91 -19.58 3.17 -16.01
N PHE A 92 -20.17 2.55 -14.99
CA PHE A 92 -20.62 3.23 -13.79
C PHE A 92 -19.47 3.67 -12.88
N VAL A 93 -19.65 4.85 -12.28
CA VAL A 93 -18.78 5.36 -11.22
C VAL A 93 -19.62 5.51 -9.96
N ILE A 94 -19.18 4.85 -8.89
CA ILE A 94 -19.74 5.01 -7.55
C ILE A 94 -18.70 5.72 -6.70
N VAL A 95 -19.14 6.78 -6.02
CA VAL A 95 -18.29 7.60 -5.16
C VAL A 95 -18.70 7.33 -3.71
N GLY A 96 -17.73 7.04 -2.85
CA GLY A 96 -17.91 6.95 -1.40
C GLY A 96 -16.97 7.91 -0.68
N ASN A 97 -17.20 8.09 0.62
CA ASN A 97 -16.27 8.83 1.46
C ASN A 97 -14.93 8.12 1.56
N LEU A 98 -13.84 8.90 1.59
CA LEU A 98 -12.51 8.37 1.83
C LEU A 98 -12.28 8.22 3.34
N GLU A 99 -12.75 7.11 3.89
CA GLU A 99 -12.58 6.72 5.29
C GLU A 99 -11.43 5.69 5.46
N TYR A 100 -11.03 5.43 6.69
CA TYR A 100 -9.92 4.52 7.01
C TYR A 100 -10.09 3.15 6.34
N GLU A 101 -11.28 2.57 6.46
CA GLU A 101 -11.68 1.27 5.92
C GLU A 101 -11.55 1.25 4.40
N SER A 102 -11.99 2.31 3.72
CA SER A 102 -11.93 2.42 2.27
C SER A 102 -10.49 2.58 1.77
N ALA A 103 -9.66 3.38 2.46
CA ALA A 103 -8.24 3.53 2.15
C ALA A 103 -7.50 2.21 2.36
N CYS A 104 -7.84 1.50 3.42
CA CYS A 104 -7.35 0.18 3.75
C CYS A 104 -7.71 -0.88 2.73
N TYR A 105 -8.94 -0.86 2.23
CA TYR A 105 -9.38 -1.73 1.14
C TYR A 105 -8.47 -1.53 -0.08
N VAL A 106 -8.37 -0.29 -0.59
CA VAL A 106 -7.56 0.02 -1.79
C VAL A 106 -6.08 -0.29 -1.57
N ALA A 107 -5.54 -0.03 -0.38
CA ALA A 107 -4.15 -0.32 -0.05
C ALA A 107 -3.87 -1.83 0.06
N ARG A 108 -4.80 -2.64 0.58
CA ARG A 108 -4.64 -4.09 0.79
C ARG A 108 -4.82 -4.93 -0.45
N TYR A 109 -5.50 -4.42 -1.47
CA TYR A 109 -5.56 -5.09 -2.78
C TYR A 109 -4.19 -5.34 -3.42
N THR A 110 -3.13 -4.72 -2.89
CA THR A 110 -1.73 -5.08 -3.15
C THR A 110 -1.35 -6.52 -2.78
N GLN A 111 -2.02 -7.13 -1.80
CA GLN A 111 -1.59 -8.38 -1.15
C GLN A 111 -2.51 -9.58 -1.43
N LYS A 112 -3.83 -9.37 -1.55
CA LYS A 112 -4.83 -10.46 -1.50
C LYS A 112 -4.70 -11.50 -2.63
N LYS A 113 -4.20 -11.14 -3.82
CA LYS A 113 -4.02 -12.09 -4.95
C LYS A 113 -2.61 -12.11 -5.56
N THR A 114 -1.63 -11.54 -4.87
CA THR A 114 -0.22 -11.74 -5.26
C THR A 114 0.27 -13.18 -5.01
N GLY A 115 -0.49 -13.99 -4.26
CA GLY A 115 -0.43 -15.45 -4.32
C GLY A 115 -1.37 -15.96 -5.42
N ILE A 116 -0.89 -16.91 -6.23
CA ILE A 116 -1.62 -17.70 -7.24
C ILE A 116 -1.73 -17.08 -8.66
N ILE A 117 -0.62 -16.56 -9.20
CA ILE A 117 -0.22 -16.91 -10.58
C ILE A 117 1.29 -17.09 -10.54
N ASN A 118 1.80 -18.25 -10.96
CA ASN A 118 3.24 -18.47 -11.18
C ASN A 118 3.76 -17.40 -12.14
N LYS A 119 4.31 -16.31 -11.58
CA LYS A 119 4.82 -15.17 -12.35
C LYS A 119 6.03 -15.69 -13.12
N LYS A 120 5.86 -15.90 -14.43
CA LYS A 120 6.98 -16.22 -15.33
C LYS A 120 7.73 -14.93 -15.62
N TYR A 121 8.99 -14.90 -15.21
CA TYR A 121 9.90 -13.80 -15.47
C TYR A 121 10.94 -14.24 -16.50
N LYS A 122 11.28 -13.35 -17.44
CA LYS A 122 12.51 -13.46 -18.22
C LYS A 122 13.57 -12.59 -17.53
N LYS A 123 14.76 -13.14 -17.28
CA LYS A 123 15.93 -12.33 -16.94
C LYS A 123 16.41 -11.67 -18.24
N ILE A 124 16.55 -10.35 -18.21
CA ILE A 124 17.12 -9.59 -19.31
C ILE A 124 18.29 -8.79 -18.73
N ASP A 125 19.43 -8.85 -19.40
CA ASP A 125 20.54 -7.98 -19.08
C ASP A 125 20.30 -6.65 -19.78
N VAL A 126 20.38 -5.57 -19.01
CA VAL A 126 20.16 -4.21 -19.49
C VAL A 126 21.40 -3.41 -19.16
N GLU A 127 21.97 -2.80 -20.19
CA GLU A 127 23.03 -1.81 -20.05
C GLU A 127 22.41 -0.53 -19.49
N GLU A 128 22.87 -0.12 -18.32
CA GLU A 128 22.51 1.14 -17.70
C GLU A 128 23.72 2.06 -17.82
N ILE A 129 23.56 3.12 -18.61
CA ILE A 129 24.60 4.14 -18.81
C ILE A 129 24.41 5.18 -17.71
N ASN A 130 25.47 5.43 -16.94
CA ASN A 130 25.49 6.57 -16.04
C ASN A 130 25.73 7.84 -16.86
N GLU A 131 24.67 8.62 -17.10
CA GLU A 131 24.72 9.86 -17.91
C GLU A 131 25.78 10.87 -17.45
N LYS A 132 26.23 10.82 -16.19
CA LYS A 132 27.25 11.73 -15.66
C LYS A 132 28.68 11.22 -15.76
N THR A 133 28.89 9.90 -15.76
CA THR A 133 30.23 9.30 -15.72
C THR A 133 30.58 8.49 -16.97
N GLY A 134 29.61 8.26 -17.86
CA GLY A 134 29.78 7.40 -19.05
C GLY A 134 29.91 5.90 -18.74
N GLU A 135 29.93 5.50 -17.47
CA GLU A 135 30.06 4.10 -17.08
C GLU A 135 28.85 3.26 -17.55
N ILE A 136 29.13 2.16 -18.25
CA ILE A 136 28.13 1.15 -18.62
C ILE A 136 28.12 0.06 -17.56
N LYS A 137 26.97 -0.14 -16.89
CA LYS A 137 26.76 -1.26 -15.96
C LYS A 137 25.73 -2.22 -16.49
N LEU A 138 26.12 -3.49 -16.69
CA LEU A 138 25.20 -4.57 -16.98
C LEU A 138 24.39 -4.91 -15.71
N LYS A 139 23.07 -4.73 -15.77
CA LYS A 139 22.16 -5.14 -14.70
C LYS A 139 21.13 -6.12 -15.21
N THR A 140 21.06 -7.29 -14.58
CA THR A 140 19.99 -8.26 -14.82
C THR A 140 18.68 -7.76 -14.22
N LYS A 141 17.73 -7.36 -15.07
CA LYS A 141 16.37 -6.98 -14.70
C LYS A 141 15.41 -8.14 -14.96
N ARG A 142 14.40 -8.31 -14.10
CA ARG A 142 13.30 -9.28 -14.32
C ARG A 142 12.19 -8.61 -15.11
N LYS A 143 11.90 -9.09 -16.32
CA LYS A 143 10.74 -8.64 -17.12
C LYS A 143 9.61 -9.67 -17.00
N ILE A 144 8.41 -9.20 -16.67
CA ILE A 144 7.21 -10.06 -16.64
C ILE A 144 6.88 -10.47 -18.08
N ILE A 145 6.70 -11.77 -18.30
CA ILE A 145 6.28 -12.31 -19.60
C ILE A 145 4.76 -12.19 -19.69
N LYS A 146 4.27 -11.41 -20.65
CA LYS A 146 2.84 -11.38 -21.00
C LYS A 146 2.50 -12.63 -21.80
N ILE A 147 1.60 -13.46 -21.26
CA ILE A 147 1.10 -14.65 -21.96
C ILE A 147 -0.13 -14.21 -22.76
N LYS A 148 -0.07 -14.35 -24.09
CA LYS A 148 -1.19 -14.05 -24.98
C LYS A 148 -2.43 -14.84 -24.53
N GLY A 149 -3.59 -14.17 -24.45
CA GLY A 149 -4.85 -14.77 -23.99
C GLY A 149 -5.05 -14.81 -22.47
N LYS A 150 -4.06 -14.43 -21.65
CA LYS A 150 -4.25 -14.28 -20.20
C LYS A 150 -4.65 -12.85 -19.82
N PRO A 151 -5.53 -12.67 -18.82
CA PRO A 151 -5.85 -11.36 -18.30
C PRO A 151 -4.62 -10.68 -17.68
N GLU A 152 -4.53 -9.37 -17.84
CA GLU A 152 -3.57 -8.51 -17.16
C GLU A 152 -3.71 -8.65 -15.65
N GLN A 153 -2.60 -8.52 -14.92
CA GLN A 153 -2.58 -8.75 -13.49
C GLN A 153 -3.27 -7.61 -12.73
N GLU A 154 -3.80 -7.96 -11.56
CA GLU A 154 -4.18 -6.95 -10.56
C GLU A 154 -2.95 -6.12 -10.21
N TYR A 155 -3.16 -4.81 -10.06
CA TYR A 155 -2.04 -3.89 -9.87
C TYR A 155 -2.44 -2.73 -8.98
N ILE A 156 -1.43 -2.15 -8.34
CA ILE A 156 -1.54 -0.88 -7.61
C ILE A 156 -0.84 0.20 -8.43
N ASN A 157 -1.38 1.42 -8.40
CA ASN A 157 -0.68 2.59 -8.89
C ASN A 157 -0.96 3.79 -7.96
N MET A 158 -0.05 4.76 -7.96
CA MET A 158 -0.19 5.92 -7.09
C MET A 158 0.62 7.11 -7.60
N SER A 159 0.29 8.29 -7.10
CA SER A 159 1.08 9.51 -7.33
C SER A 159 2.39 9.48 -6.53
N ARG A 160 3.55 9.61 -7.19
CA ARG A 160 4.88 9.42 -6.57
C ARG A 160 5.76 10.67 -6.46
N MET A 161 5.37 11.80 -7.06
CA MET A 161 6.16 13.04 -7.04
C MET A 161 5.38 14.21 -6.39
N PRO A 162 5.64 14.52 -5.10
CA PRO A 162 6.36 13.70 -4.12
C PRO A 162 5.55 12.45 -3.69
N GLY A 163 5.97 11.69 -2.69
CA GLY A 163 5.11 10.62 -2.13
C GLY A 163 3.84 11.18 -1.49
N ILE A 164 2.74 10.42 -1.49
CA ILE A 164 1.43 10.87 -0.95
C ILE A 164 1.54 11.22 0.53
N GLY A 165 2.23 10.40 1.32
CA GLY A 165 2.46 10.65 2.74
C GLY A 165 3.63 11.58 3.07
N LEU A 166 4.28 12.24 2.09
CA LEU A 166 5.45 13.07 2.39
C LEU A 166 5.09 14.27 3.28
N ASN A 167 3.99 14.94 3.00
CA ASN A 167 3.57 16.09 3.79
C ASN A 167 3.32 15.68 5.24
N TYR A 168 2.57 14.60 5.44
CA TYR A 168 2.30 14.03 6.76
C TYR A 168 3.59 13.69 7.53
N PHE A 169 4.55 13.05 6.86
CA PHE A 169 5.86 12.76 7.47
C PHE A 169 6.57 14.03 7.92
N ASN A 170 6.58 15.08 7.09
CA ASN A 170 7.26 16.32 7.42
C ASN A 170 6.61 17.05 8.60
N THR A 171 5.28 17.12 8.61
CA THR A 171 4.52 17.83 9.64
C THR A 171 4.49 17.10 10.98
N HIS A 172 4.47 15.76 10.98
CA HIS A 172 4.38 14.93 12.18
C HIS A 172 5.71 14.24 12.54
N PHE A 173 6.84 14.72 12.00
CA PHE A 173 8.13 14.04 12.14
C PHE A 173 8.52 13.79 13.60
N GLN A 174 8.34 14.80 14.46
CA GLN A 174 8.68 14.71 15.88
C GLN A 174 7.78 13.74 16.64
N GLU A 175 6.49 13.69 16.31
CA GLU A 175 5.56 12.74 16.91
C GLU A 175 5.88 11.30 16.51
N ILE A 176 6.21 11.09 15.22
CA ILE A 176 6.63 9.78 14.69
C ILE A 176 7.89 9.30 15.40
N LYS A 177 8.87 10.20 15.60
CA LYS A 177 10.10 9.91 16.34
C LYS A 177 9.82 9.56 17.80
N ARG A 178 9.08 10.42 18.52
CA ARG A 178 8.74 10.23 19.93
C ARG A 178 7.99 8.94 20.19
N SER A 179 6.99 8.63 19.36
CA SER A 179 6.14 7.45 19.52
C SER A 179 6.75 6.18 18.92
N SER A 180 7.87 6.27 18.18
CA SER A 180 8.44 5.16 17.40
C SER A 180 7.42 4.46 16.49
N GLY A 181 6.41 5.19 16.02
CA GLY A 181 5.27 4.65 15.29
C GLY A 181 4.38 5.73 14.70
N ILE A 182 3.21 5.31 14.21
CA ILE A 182 2.13 6.20 13.77
C ILE A 182 0.88 5.76 14.52
N LEU A 183 0.23 6.69 15.22
CA LEU A 183 -1.02 6.40 15.90
C LEU A 183 -2.16 6.40 14.89
N ILE A 184 -2.86 5.27 14.76
CA ILE A 184 -4.03 5.14 13.90
C ILE A 184 -5.13 4.45 14.67
N LYS A 185 -6.30 5.11 14.81
CA LYS A 185 -7.43 4.62 15.61
C LYS A 185 -7.00 4.11 16.99
N GLN A 186 -6.22 4.91 17.70
CA GLN A 186 -5.69 4.59 19.04
C GLN A 186 -4.74 3.38 19.10
N LYS A 187 -4.37 2.78 17.96
CA LYS A 187 -3.39 1.69 17.86
C LYS A 187 -2.09 2.24 17.27
N LEU A 188 -0.96 1.97 17.94
CA LEU A 188 0.35 2.36 17.43
C LEU A 188 0.80 1.40 16.32
N LYS A 189 1.01 1.94 15.12
CA LYS A 189 1.47 1.18 13.95
C LYS A 189 2.95 1.43 13.67
N LYS A 190 3.61 0.42 13.10
CA LYS A 190 5.04 0.51 12.74
C LYS A 190 5.26 1.62 11.73
N ILE A 191 6.35 2.36 11.90
CA ILE A 191 6.76 3.40 10.93
C ILE A 191 6.92 2.78 9.53
N PRO A 192 6.21 3.29 8.50
CA PRO A 192 6.32 2.79 7.14
C PRO A 192 7.76 2.87 6.61
N LYS A 193 8.16 1.90 5.76
CA LYS A 193 9.50 1.89 5.14
C LYS A 193 9.82 3.18 4.41
N TYR A 194 8.83 3.79 3.76
CA TYR A 194 9.00 5.08 3.09
C TYR A 194 9.41 6.19 4.06
N PHE A 195 8.79 6.27 5.24
CA PHE A 195 9.11 7.27 6.26
C PHE A 195 10.48 7.01 6.89
N LYS A 196 10.84 5.74 7.14
CA LYS A 196 12.19 5.38 7.60
C LYS A 196 13.28 5.88 6.65
N LYS A 197 13.09 5.67 5.34
CA LYS A 197 14.02 6.20 4.32
C LYS A 197 14.08 7.72 4.29
N LYS A 198 12.97 8.40 4.60
CA LYS A 198 12.92 9.86 4.66
C LYS A 198 13.59 10.40 5.93
N TRP A 199 13.42 9.71 7.06
CA TRP A 199 14.12 9.99 8.30
C TRP A 199 15.62 9.82 8.11
N GLU A 200 16.08 8.65 7.63
CA GLU A 200 17.49 8.36 7.35
C GLU A 200 18.13 9.40 6.43
N LYS A 201 17.41 9.85 5.38
CA LYS A 201 17.90 10.91 4.49
C LYS A 201 17.98 12.28 5.18
N ARG A 202 17.09 12.57 6.12
CA ARG A 202 17.00 13.86 6.81
C ARG A 202 18.04 13.96 7.93
N ASP A 203 18.18 12.89 8.70
CA ASP A 203 19.08 12.78 9.85
C ASP A 203 19.46 11.30 10.01
N TRP A 204 20.62 10.94 9.47
CA TRP A 204 21.08 9.55 9.42
C TRP A 204 21.54 9.06 10.79
N GLU A 205 22.26 9.90 11.56
CA GLU A 205 22.77 9.56 12.88
C GLU A 205 21.62 9.23 13.84
N ASP A 206 20.63 10.12 13.89
CA ASP A 206 19.47 9.94 14.75
C ASP A 206 18.64 8.70 14.37
N TYR A 207 18.44 8.47 13.07
CA TYR A 207 17.77 7.28 12.58
C TYR A 207 18.50 5.99 12.98
N HIS A 208 19.84 5.96 12.83
CA HIS A 208 20.64 4.79 13.17
C HIS A 208 20.69 4.53 14.68
N LYS A 209 20.75 5.60 15.50
CA LYS A 209 20.61 5.50 16.96
C LYS A 209 19.26 4.90 17.35
N TRP A 210 18.17 5.42 16.80
CA TRP A 210 16.81 4.89 17.01
C TRP A 210 16.71 3.42 16.57
N ARG A 211 17.25 3.06 15.39
CA ARG A 211 17.27 1.68 14.87
C ARG A 211 17.98 0.73 15.82
N TYR A 212 19.15 1.11 16.31
CA TYR A 212 19.95 0.32 17.24
C TYR A 212 19.18 0.08 18.56
N GLN A 213 18.63 1.14 19.14
CA GLN A 213 17.82 1.06 20.36
C GLN A 213 16.61 0.12 20.19
N ASN A 214 15.90 0.21 19.07
CA ASN A 214 14.75 -0.66 18.79
C ASN A 214 15.14 -2.13 18.59
N ILE A 215 16.30 -2.41 18.01
CA ILE A 215 16.82 -3.78 17.90
C ILE A 215 17.16 -4.32 19.29
N LYS A 216 17.81 -3.51 20.14
CA LYS A 216 18.14 -3.89 21.52
C LYS A 216 16.88 -4.20 22.34
N ILE A 217 15.91 -3.28 22.37
CA ILE A 217 14.61 -3.47 23.03
C ILE A 217 13.89 -4.71 22.50
N GLY A 218 13.93 -4.93 21.18
CA GLY A 218 13.33 -6.11 20.55
C GLY A 218 13.95 -7.43 21.02
N LYS A 219 15.27 -7.47 21.17
CA LYS A 219 16.00 -8.64 21.72
C LYS A 219 15.65 -8.88 23.19
N GLU A 220 15.66 -7.84 24.01
CA GLU A 220 15.32 -7.93 25.44
C GLU A 220 13.88 -8.42 25.65
N LEU A 221 12.92 -7.89 24.88
CA LEU A 221 11.53 -8.35 24.90
C LEU A 221 11.39 -9.81 24.45
N TRP A 222 12.14 -10.20 23.43
CA TRP A 222 12.15 -11.57 22.92
C TRP A 222 12.69 -12.57 23.95
N GLU A 223 13.81 -12.22 24.58
CA GLU A 223 14.40 -12.98 25.68
C GLU A 223 13.44 -13.12 26.85
N LYS A 224 12.81 -12.01 27.27
CA LYS A 224 11.80 -12.01 28.33
C LYS A 224 10.61 -12.92 28.00
N LEU A 225 10.12 -12.88 26.76
CA LEU A 225 9.01 -13.71 26.30
C LEU A 225 9.38 -15.20 26.34
N LEU A 226 10.55 -15.57 25.81
CA LEU A 226 11.01 -16.96 25.81
C LEU A 226 11.25 -17.49 27.23
N ASN A 227 11.86 -16.69 28.11
CA ASN A 227 12.09 -17.08 29.50
C ASN A 227 10.81 -17.13 30.33
N GLY A 228 9.77 -16.38 29.96
CA GLY A 228 8.44 -16.50 30.58
C GLY A 228 7.62 -17.68 30.06
N THR A 229 7.99 -18.26 28.91
CA THR A 229 7.25 -19.35 28.26
C THR A 229 7.89 -20.72 28.49
N TYR A 230 9.23 -20.77 28.59
CA TYR A 230 10.02 -22.00 28.66
C TYR A 230 10.94 -22.02 29.91
N PRO A 231 11.32 -23.22 30.42
CA PRO A 231 12.15 -23.34 31.63
C PRO A 231 13.46 -22.56 31.55
N GLN A 232 13.89 -21.95 32.66
CA GLN A 232 15.02 -21.02 32.65
C GLN A 232 16.35 -21.69 32.33
N GLU A 233 16.52 -22.97 32.68
CA GLU A 233 17.75 -23.74 32.50
C GLU A 233 18.09 -23.99 31.02
N ILE A 234 17.09 -23.89 30.14
CA ILE A 234 17.26 -24.12 28.72
C ILE A 234 17.92 -22.89 28.05
N PRO A 235 19.00 -23.08 27.27
CA PRO A 235 19.62 -22.01 26.49
C PRO A 235 18.63 -21.30 25.55
N LEU A 236 18.78 -19.98 25.41
CA LEU A 236 17.87 -19.13 24.63
C LEU A 236 17.66 -19.61 23.18
N HIS A 237 18.73 -20.04 22.51
CA HIS A 237 18.66 -20.52 21.13
C HIS A 237 17.81 -21.80 20.98
N ILE A 238 17.77 -22.66 22.01
CA ILE A 238 16.93 -23.86 22.02
C ILE A 238 15.46 -23.45 22.23
N LYS A 239 15.19 -22.51 23.15
CA LYS A 239 13.84 -21.94 23.36
C LYS A 239 13.28 -21.35 22.06
N GLU A 240 14.11 -20.63 21.31
CA GLU A 240 13.74 -20.07 20.02
C GLU A 240 13.38 -21.16 19.01
N GLN A 241 14.18 -22.22 18.90
CA GLN A 241 13.85 -23.36 18.02
C GLN A 241 12.53 -24.03 18.39
N TRP A 242 12.27 -24.24 19.68
CA TRP A 242 11.01 -24.82 20.17
C TRP A 242 9.81 -23.92 19.84
N TYR A 243 9.94 -22.61 20.05
CA TYR A 243 8.90 -21.65 19.71
C TYR A 243 8.59 -21.65 18.21
N LEU A 244 9.63 -21.62 17.37
CA LEU A 244 9.49 -21.64 15.91
C LEU A 244 8.84 -22.95 15.42
N LYS A 245 9.22 -24.09 16.01
CA LYS A 245 8.59 -25.39 15.73
C LYS A 245 7.10 -25.36 16.07
N ARG A 246 6.73 -24.88 17.26
CA ARG A 246 5.33 -24.75 17.70
C ARG A 246 4.51 -23.85 16.79
N ILE A 247 5.06 -22.70 16.35
CA ILE A 247 4.39 -21.82 15.38
C ILE A 247 4.17 -22.56 14.05
N LYS A 248 5.17 -23.30 13.57
CA LYS A 248 5.07 -24.02 12.30
C LYS A 248 3.96 -25.08 12.36
N GLU A 249 3.92 -25.88 13.42
CA GLU A 249 2.87 -26.87 13.67
C GLU A 249 1.48 -26.23 13.72
N HIS A 250 1.34 -25.13 14.46
CA HIS A 250 0.07 -24.40 14.52
C HIS A 250 -0.38 -23.85 13.16
N LEU A 251 0.54 -23.31 12.36
CA LEU A 251 0.23 -22.85 11.00
C LEU A 251 -0.16 -24.01 10.08
N GLU A 252 0.46 -25.18 10.23
CA GLU A 252 0.10 -26.39 9.49
C GLU A 252 -1.31 -26.89 9.88
N GLU A 253 -1.66 -26.85 11.16
CA GLU A 253 -3.01 -27.17 11.64
C GLU A 253 -4.06 -26.19 11.11
N ILE A 254 -3.78 -24.88 11.16
CA ILE A 254 -4.65 -23.85 10.56
C ILE A 254 -4.85 -24.12 9.07
N ASN A 255 -3.79 -24.47 8.34
CA ASN A 255 -3.90 -24.76 6.91
C ASN A 255 -4.68 -26.05 6.62
N LYS A 256 -4.64 -27.04 7.50
CA LYS A 256 -5.44 -28.28 7.41
C LYS A 256 -6.92 -28.04 7.72
N THR A 257 -7.22 -27.14 8.66
CA THR A 257 -8.58 -26.84 9.13
C THR A 257 -9.28 -25.75 8.33
N ASN A 258 -8.55 -24.85 7.66
CA ASN A 258 -9.12 -23.80 6.81
C ASN A 258 -9.22 -24.19 5.32
N LYS A 259 -10.43 -24.56 4.89
CA LYS A 259 -11.05 -23.80 3.78
C LYS A 259 -10.99 -22.34 4.21
N LEU A 260 -10.10 -21.52 3.65
CA LEU A 260 -10.06 -20.07 3.92
C LEU A 260 -11.50 -19.54 4.00
N PRO A 261 -11.97 -19.01 5.14
CA PRO A 261 -13.28 -18.40 5.17
C PRO A 261 -13.27 -17.31 4.09
N ARG A 262 -14.19 -17.44 3.13
CA ARG A 262 -14.48 -16.37 2.16
C ARG A 262 -15.15 -15.18 2.84
N ASP A 263 -15.19 -15.15 4.17
CA ASP A 263 -15.88 -14.15 4.94
C ASP A 263 -15.03 -12.91 5.14
N THR A 264 -15.60 -11.86 4.59
CA THR A 264 -15.28 -10.45 4.62
C THR A 264 -14.97 -9.88 6.01
N GLN A 265 -15.30 -10.59 7.10
CA GLN A 265 -15.24 -10.08 8.49
C GLN A 265 -13.86 -10.13 9.18
N LEU A 266 -12.99 -11.11 8.88
CA LEU A 266 -11.63 -11.16 9.47
C LEU A 266 -10.69 -10.06 8.94
N TYR A 267 -11.12 -9.32 7.91
CA TYR A 267 -10.33 -8.29 7.24
C TYR A 267 -10.59 -6.88 7.78
N GLU A 268 -11.47 -6.71 8.77
CA GLU A 268 -11.83 -5.40 9.31
C GLU A 268 -10.73 -4.82 10.23
N ASP A 269 -9.95 -5.67 10.92
CA ASP A 269 -9.02 -5.22 11.97
C ASP A 269 -7.56 -4.99 11.56
N THR A 270 -7.18 -5.33 10.32
CA THR A 270 -5.76 -5.33 9.89
C THR A 270 -5.46 -4.27 8.82
N CYS A 271 -5.68 -3.02 9.18
CA CYS A 271 -4.72 -1.96 8.92
C CYS A 271 -4.13 -1.56 10.28
#